data_AF-A0AA46U9V3-F1
#
_entry.id   AF-A0AA46U9V3-F1
#
_cell.length_a   1.000
_cell.length_b   1.000
_cell.length_c   1.000
_cell.angle_alpha   90.00
_cell.angle_beta   90.00
_cell.angle_gamma   90.00
#
_symmetry.space_group_name_H-M   'P 1'
#
loop_
_entity.id
_entity.type
_entity.pdbx_description
1 polymer ?
#
loop_
_entity_poly.entity_id
_entity_poly.type
_entity_poly.pdbx_seq_one_letter_code
_entity_poly.pdbx_strand_id
1 'polypeptide(L)'
;MIVVSSREFRDNQKKFLDLAEVQRVVIKRKNQYLELVPRGNMIPENVSPSNDPYFDDYQNIVDINTGIQQAKEGKTIAMQRGESLDDFLNRIK
;
A
#
# COMPACT_ATOMS: atom_id res chain seq x y z
N MET A 1 -3.54 12.84 -9.31
CA MET A 1 -2.32 12.17 -9.81
C MET A 1 -1.65 13.08 -10.82
N ILE A 2 -0.35 13.33 -10.70
CA ILE A 2 0.43 14.06 -11.69
C ILE A 2 1.54 13.17 -12.25
N VAL A 3 1.82 13.31 -13.54
CA VAL A 3 2.93 12.63 -14.22
C VAL A 3 3.93 13.68 -14.68
N VAL A 4 5.17 13.59 -14.22
CA VAL A 4 6.22 14.55 -14.52
C VAL A 4 7.38 13.87 -15.22
N SER A 5 8.10 14.59 -16.07
CA SER A 5 9.33 14.08 -16.66
C SER A 5 10.44 14.00 -15.61
N SER A 6 11.45 13.16 -15.87
CA SER A 6 12.65 13.10 -15.02
C SER A 6 13.37 14.45 -14.91
N ARG A 7 13.27 15.29 -15.95
CA ARG A 7 13.89 16.62 -15.98
C ARG A 7 13.14 17.58 -15.07
N GLU A 8 11.81 17.67 -15.20
CA GLU A 8 10.99 18.52 -14.33
C GLU A 8 11.15 18.12 -12.87
N PHE A 9 11.15 16.82 -12.57
CA PHE A 9 11.39 16.31 -11.22
C PHE A 9 12.74 16.78 -10.67
N ARG A 10 13.82 16.62 -11.45
CA ARG A 10 15.17 17.05 -11.03
C ARG A 10 15.22 18.56 -10.79
N ASP A 11 14.63 19.35 -11.67
CA ASP A 11 14.72 20.80 -11.62
C ASP A 11 13.82 21.40 -10.51
N ASN A 12 12.84 20.64 -9.99
CA ASN A 12 11.88 21.07 -8.95
C ASN A 12 11.70 20.02 -7.84
N GLN A 13 12.77 19.34 -7.42
CA GLN A 13 12.68 18.14 -6.57
C GLN A 13 11.88 18.36 -5.29
N LYS A 14 12.15 19.44 -4.54
CA LYS A 14 11.45 19.75 -3.29
C LYS A 14 9.94 19.82 -3.48
N LYS A 15 9.48 20.57 -4.50
CA LYS A 15 8.05 20.73 -4.80
C LYS A 15 7.35 19.38 -4.99
N PHE A 16 8.00 18.44 -5.69
CA PHE A 16 7.40 17.15 -5.98
C PHE A 16 7.48 16.16 -4.82
N LEU A 17 8.48 16.26 -3.95
CA LEU A 17 8.51 15.54 -2.68
C LEU A 17 7.39 16.03 -1.76
N ASP A 18 7.25 17.35 -1.57
CA ASP A 18 6.15 17.93 -0.78
C ASP A 18 4.77 17.53 -1.34
N LEU A 19 4.62 17.53 -2.68
CA LEU A 19 3.37 17.11 -3.33
C LEU A 19 3.08 15.61 -3.17
N ALA A 20 4.11 14.76 -3.06
CA ALA A 20 3.93 13.32 -2.90
C ALA A 20 3.27 12.97 -1.55
N GLU A 21 3.39 13.84 -0.54
CA GLU A 21 2.72 13.68 0.77
C GLU A 21 1.19 13.86 0.69
N VAL A 22 0.70 14.60 -0.31
CA VAL A 22 -0.73 14.96 -0.42
C VAL A 22 -1.42 14.40 -1.66
N GLN A 23 -0.66 14.05 -2.72
CA GLN A 23 -1.21 13.49 -3.95
C GLN A 23 -0.21 12.57 -4.65
N ARG A 24 -0.73 11.65 -5.46
CA ARG A 24 0.08 10.70 -6.24
C ARG A 24 0.98 11.40 -7.29
N VAL A 25 2.30 11.18 -7.22
CA VAL A 25 3.30 11.73 -8.15
C VAL A 25 4.07 10.59 -8.85
N VAL A 26 3.98 10.56 -10.18
CA VAL A 26 4.67 9.57 -11.03
C VAL A 26 5.71 10.29 -11.89
N ILE A 27 6.94 9.77 -11.91
CA ILE A 27 8.05 10.26 -12.72
C ILE A 27 8.20 9.36 -13.95
N LYS A 28 7.99 9.92 -15.14
CA LYS A 28 8.31 9.26 -16.41
C LYS A 28 9.80 9.41 -16.71
N ARG A 29 10.51 8.29 -16.86
CA ARG A 29 11.93 8.22 -17.25
C ARG A 29 12.12 7.26 -18.40
N LYS A 30 12.41 7.79 -19.59
CA LYS A 30 12.48 6.99 -20.84
C LYS A 30 11.18 6.18 -21.02
N ASN A 31 11.28 4.85 -21.00
CA ASN A 31 10.16 3.92 -21.15
C ASN A 31 9.67 3.35 -19.81
N GLN A 32 10.07 3.95 -18.69
CA GLN A 32 9.68 3.51 -17.34
C GLN A 32 8.92 4.63 -16.61
N TYR A 33 8.06 4.21 -15.68
CA TYR A 33 7.37 5.05 -14.74
C TYR A 33 7.84 4.67 -13.33
N LEU A 34 8.27 5.66 -12.57
CA LEU A 34 8.68 5.53 -11.18
C LEU A 34 7.66 6.30 -10.32
N GLU A 35 7.37 5.85 -9.12
CA GLU A 35 6.42 6.51 -8.23
C GLU A 35 7.13 6.98 -6.96
N LEU A 36 6.83 8.22 -6.54
CA LEU A 36 7.25 8.70 -5.23
C LEU A 36 6.25 8.23 -4.19
N VAL A 37 6.69 7.37 -3.29
CA VAL A 37 5.89 6.84 -2.20
C VAL A 37 6.45 7.41 -0.89
N PRO A 38 5.79 8.40 -0.25
CA PRO A 38 6.21 8.86 1.06
C PRO A 38 6.08 7.70 2.07
N ARG A 39 7.15 7.44 2.82
CA ARG A 39 7.19 6.37 3.84
C ARG A 39 7.12 6.90 5.28
N GLY A 40 6.95 8.20 5.46
CA GLY A 40 7.02 8.84 6.78
C GLY A 40 8.43 8.82 7.37
N ASN A 41 8.53 8.76 8.70
CA ASN A 41 9.81 8.89 9.43
C ASN A 41 10.58 7.56 9.61
N MET A 42 10.06 6.45 9.09
CA MET A 42 10.69 5.15 9.15
C MET A 42 10.61 4.51 7.76
N ILE A 43 11.73 3.98 7.27
CA ILE A 43 11.66 3.02 6.16
C ILE A 43 11.07 1.75 6.79
N PRO A 44 9.93 1.22 6.31
CA PRO A 44 9.43 -0.05 6.81
C PRO A 44 10.55 -1.06 6.60
N GLU A 45 11.10 -1.61 7.68
CA GLU A 45 11.93 -2.78 7.57
C GLU A 45 11.05 -3.85 6.93
N ASN A 46 11.52 -4.47 5.85
CA ASN A 46 10.80 -5.60 5.31
C ASN A 46 10.76 -6.67 6.40
N VAL A 47 9.61 -6.79 7.07
CA VAL A 47 9.41 -7.71 8.18
C VAL A 47 9.37 -9.16 7.70
N SER A 48 9.35 -9.39 6.38
CA SER A 48 9.41 -10.71 5.81
C SER A 48 10.80 -11.33 5.98
N PRO A 49 10.90 -12.48 6.66
CA PRO A 49 12.14 -13.24 6.75
C PRO A 49 12.64 -13.74 5.38
N SER A 50 11.76 -13.81 4.37
CA SER A 50 12.09 -14.23 3.00
C SER A 50 12.40 -13.06 2.07
N ASN A 51 12.39 -11.82 2.59
CA ASN A 51 12.56 -10.59 1.81
C ASN A 51 11.55 -10.45 0.65
N ASP A 52 10.33 -10.96 0.86
CA ASP A 52 9.27 -10.83 -0.14
C ASP A 52 8.74 -9.39 -0.21
N PRO A 53 8.37 -8.88 -1.40
CA PRO A 53 8.00 -7.48 -1.58
C PRO A 53 6.58 -7.15 -1.11
N TYR A 54 5.84 -8.09 -0.52
CA TYR A 54 4.45 -7.87 -0.13
C TYR A 54 4.32 -6.69 0.84
N PHE A 55 5.25 -6.56 1.79
CA PHE A 55 5.27 -5.46 2.76
C PHE A 55 5.80 -4.14 2.18
N ASP A 56 6.43 -4.18 1.00
CA ASP A 56 6.87 -2.97 0.30
C ASP A 56 5.68 -2.24 -0.36
N ASP A 57 4.59 -2.91 -0.68
CA ASP A 57 3.40 -2.26 -1.22
C ASP A 57 2.64 -1.52 -0.10
N TYR A 58 2.49 -0.21 -0.26
CA TYR A 58 1.73 0.61 0.70
C TYR A 58 0.28 0.15 0.84
N GLN A 59 -0.36 -0.31 -0.24
CA GLN A 59 -1.74 -0.78 -0.20
C GLN A 59 -1.89 -2.01 0.70
N ASN A 60 -0.96 -2.97 0.61
CA ASN A 60 -0.97 -4.16 1.46
C ASN A 60 -0.82 -3.79 2.94
N ILE A 61 0.04 -2.81 3.25
CA ILE A 61 0.19 -2.31 4.63
C ILE A 61 -1.09 -1.63 5.13
N VAL A 62 -1.77 -0.84 4.29
CA VAL A 62 -3.07 -0.23 4.62
C VAL A 62 -4.12 -1.30 4.91
N ASP A 63 -4.19 -2.34 4.07
CA ASP A 63 -5.16 -3.42 4.21
C ASP A 63 -4.91 -4.23 5.49
N ILE A 64 -3.65 -4.55 5.81
CA ILE A 64 -3.26 -5.20 7.08
C ILE A 64 -3.70 -4.35 8.27
N ASN A 65 -3.34 -3.07 8.30
CA ASN A 65 -3.66 -2.19 9.43
C ASN A 65 -5.17 -2.02 9.61
N THR A 66 -5.90 -1.93 8.50
CA THR A 66 -7.37 -1.88 8.51
C THR A 66 -7.96 -3.17 9.08
N GLY A 67 -7.48 -4.34 8.63
CA GLY A 67 -7.90 -5.64 9.14
C GLY A 67 -7.61 -5.81 10.64
N ILE A 68 -6.44 -5.37 11.11
CA ILE A 68 -6.09 -5.36 12.54
C ILE A 68 -7.08 -4.51 13.33
N GLN A 69 -7.44 -3.33 12.83
CA GLN A 69 -8.38 -2.44 13.51
C GLN A 69 -9.80 -3.05 13.53
N GLN A 70 -10.26 -3.60 12.41
CA GLN A 70 -11.53 -4.32 12.34
C GLN A 70 -11.58 -5.48 13.35
N ALA A 71 -10.50 -6.26 13.46
CA ALA A 71 -10.41 -7.35 14.44
C ALA A 71 -10.49 -6.84 15.88
N LYS A 72 -9.78 -5.76 16.22
CA LYS A 72 -9.85 -5.11 17.54
C LYS A 72 -11.26 -4.59 17.86
N GLU A 73 -11.98 -4.12 16.85
CA GLU A 73 -13.37 -3.64 16.97
C GLU A 73 -14.41 -4.77 16.93
N GLY A 74 -14.00 -6.03 16.80
CA GLY A 74 -14.91 -7.17 16.69
C GLY A 74 -15.66 -7.25 15.35
N LYS A 75 -15.23 -6.48 14.33
CA LYS A 75 -15.76 -6.53 12.96
C LYS A 75 -15.17 -7.73 12.21
N THR A 76 -15.35 -8.92 12.77
CA THR A 76 -14.87 -10.18 12.23
C THR A 76 -16.04 -11.10 11.91
N ILE A 77 -15.91 -11.92 10.87
CA ILE A 77 -16.88 -12.96 10.56
C ILE A 77 -16.27 -14.30 10.93
N ALA A 78 -16.88 -14.99 11.89
CA ALA A 78 -16.47 -16.33 12.29
C ALA A 78 -17.15 -17.41 11.44
N MET A 79 -16.50 -18.56 11.29
CA MET A 79 -17.14 -19.76 10.78
C MET A 79 -18.14 -20.30 11.80
N GLN A 80 -19.27 -20.81 11.30
CA GLN A 80 -20.23 -21.52 12.12
C GLN A 80 -19.77 -22.96 12.36
N ARG A 81 -20.26 -23.58 13.43
CA ARG A 81 -19.92 -24.97 13.75
C ARG A 81 -20.46 -25.91 12.66
N GLY A 82 -19.58 -26.67 12.02
CA GLY A 82 -19.94 -27.60 10.95
C GLY A 82 -20.08 -26.95 9.56
N GLU A 83 -19.82 -25.65 9.43
CA GLU A 83 -19.78 -24.95 8.14
C GLU A 83 -18.56 -25.38 7.33
N SER A 84 -18.76 -25.67 6.04
CA SER A 84 -17.64 -25.93 5.13
C SER A 84 -16.93 -24.62 4.72
N LEU A 85 -15.71 -24.72 4.22
CA LEU A 85 -14.99 -23.54 3.71
C LEU A 85 -15.76 -22.88 2.55
N ASP A 86 -16.33 -23.67 1.65
CA ASP A 86 -17.07 -23.15 0.50
C ASP A 86 -18.34 -22.42 0.94
N ASP A 87 -19.08 -22.99 1.90
CA ASP A 87 -20.28 -22.34 2.46
C ASP A 87 -19.94 -21.02 3.14
N PHE A 88 -18.84 -21.02 3.92
CA PHE A 88 -18.33 -19.81 4.56
C PHE A 88 -17.98 -18.73 3.53
N LEU A 89 -17.20 -19.08 2.50
CA LEU A 89 -16.76 -18.13 1.47
C LEU A 89 -17.95 -17.59 0.65
N ASN A 90 -18.94 -18.42 0.36
CA ASN A 90 -20.16 -17.99 -0.33
C ASN A 90 -21.04 -17.06 0.52
N ARG A 91 -20.99 -17.19 1.85
CA ARG A 91 -21.72 -16.33 2.78
C ARG A 91 -21.09 -14.95 2.97
N ILE A 92 -19.76 -14.84 2.82
CA ILE A 92 -19.03 -13.57 3.06
C ILE A 92 -18.67 -12.81 1.78
N LYS A 93 -18.87 -13.41 0.60
CA LYS A 93 -18.78 -12.74 -0.70
C LYS A 93 -19.99 -11.86 -0.95
#